data_AF-A0A8J2RXN2-F1
#
_entry.id   AF-A0A8J2RXN2-F1
#
_cell.length_a   1.000
_cell.length_b   1.000
_cell.length_c   1.000
_cell.angle_alpha   90.00
_cell.angle_beta   90.00
_cell.angle_gamma   90.00
#
_symmetry.space_group_name_H-M   'P 1'
#
loop_
_entity.id
_entity.type
_entity.pdbx_description
1 polymer ?
#
loop_
_entity_poly.entity_id
_entity_poly.type
_entity_poly.pdbx_seq_one_letter_code
_entity_poly.pdbx_strand_id
1 'polypeptide(L)'
;MTFGSTVKMHVKVESGSTLGDNFKRDTFIVTVRLMQRDTRAKTLSTFIKVLPSNFLFREFVNESRVHKREINMYHNFFRLLREIHEDHPIPDVPDLYYTHIEDIVPGETDGLGTCTLLENPKAEGYLMADKLEGADYRHCHVALLHWPIITPLR
;
A
#
# COMPACT_ATOMS: atom_id res chain seq x y z
N MET A 1 34.44 23.84 -15.20
CA MET A 1 33.90 22.60 -15.81
C MET A 1 33.29 21.77 -14.69
N THR A 2 31.99 21.84 -14.49
CA THR A 2 31.26 21.01 -13.52
C THR A 2 30.93 19.69 -14.20
N PHE A 3 31.68 18.64 -13.89
CA PHE A 3 31.32 17.27 -14.29
C PHE A 3 30.07 16.88 -13.52
N GLY A 4 28.90 16.97 -14.18
CA GLY A 4 27.67 16.37 -13.65
C GLY A 4 27.88 14.87 -13.55
N SER A 5 27.92 14.34 -12.32
CA SER A 5 28.00 12.90 -12.08
C SER A 5 26.77 12.22 -12.69
N THR A 6 26.97 11.49 -13.78
CA THR A 6 25.89 10.77 -14.46
C THR A 6 25.45 9.60 -13.59
N VAL A 7 24.27 9.71 -12.99
CA VAL A 7 23.61 8.61 -12.29
C VAL A 7 22.88 7.76 -13.33
N LYS A 8 23.19 6.46 -13.41
CA LYS A 8 22.40 5.51 -14.21
C LYS A 8 21.33 4.90 -13.31
N MET A 9 20.07 5.04 -13.71
CA MET A 9 18.94 4.45 -13.02
C MET A 9 18.37 3.30 -13.85
N HIS A 10 18.22 2.13 -13.24
CA HIS A 10 17.49 1.01 -13.83
C HIS A 10 16.24 0.74 -13.00
N VAL A 11 15.08 0.76 -13.64
CA VAL A 11 13.77 0.53 -13.00
C VAL A 11 13.23 -0.80 -13.48
N LYS A 12 12.85 -1.66 -12.53
CA LYS A 12 12.16 -2.93 -12.78
C LYS A 12 10.79 -2.86 -12.12
N VAL A 13 9.75 -3.25 -12.85
CA VAL A 13 8.36 -3.31 -12.35
C VAL A 13 7.86 -4.74 -12.51
N GLU A 14 7.28 -5.28 -11.44
CA GLU A 14 6.73 -6.63 -11.40
C GLU A 14 5.36 -6.62 -10.72
N SER A 15 4.52 -7.61 -10.99
CA SER A 15 3.24 -7.73 -10.30
C SER A 15 3.46 -7.93 -8.79
N GLY A 16 2.72 -7.15 -7.99
CA GLY A 16 2.70 -7.25 -6.53
C GLY A 16 1.87 -8.41 -6.02
N SER A 17 1.04 -9.03 -6.87
CA SER A 17 0.14 -10.11 -6.48
C SER A 17 -0.05 -11.14 -7.60
N THR A 18 -0.64 -12.27 -7.25
CA THR A 18 -1.15 -13.24 -8.21
C THR A 18 -2.55 -12.82 -8.68
N LEU A 19 -3.02 -13.38 -9.79
CA LEU A 19 -4.40 -13.23 -10.23
C LEU A 19 -5.37 -13.73 -9.15
N GLY A 20 -6.35 -12.91 -8.75
CA GLY A 20 -7.32 -13.26 -7.71
C GLY A 20 -6.95 -12.77 -6.29
N ASP A 21 -5.69 -12.43 -6.04
CA ASP A 21 -5.25 -11.83 -4.75
C ASP A 21 -5.79 -10.41 -4.58
N ASN A 22 -5.93 -9.69 -5.68
CA ASN A 22 -6.35 -8.30 -5.70
C ASN A 22 -7.79 -8.18 -6.21
N PHE A 23 -8.70 -7.73 -5.34
CA PHE A 23 -10.11 -7.52 -5.71
C PHE A 23 -10.44 -6.06 -6.03
N LYS A 24 -9.61 -5.09 -5.58
CA LYS A 24 -9.97 -3.65 -5.64
C LYS A 24 -8.86 -2.70 -6.09
N ARG A 25 -7.64 -3.19 -6.31
CA ARG A 25 -6.45 -2.39 -6.64
C ARG A 25 -5.54 -3.22 -7.53
N ASP A 26 -4.85 -2.59 -8.46
CA ASP A 26 -3.67 -3.23 -9.06
C ASP A 26 -2.47 -2.93 -8.18
N THR A 27 -1.58 -3.92 -8.01
CA THR A 27 -0.41 -3.79 -7.13
C THR A 27 0.85 -4.17 -7.86
N PHE A 28 1.93 -3.45 -7.60
CA PHE A 28 3.23 -3.66 -8.25
C PHE A 28 4.36 -3.62 -7.23
N ILE A 29 5.42 -4.40 -7.47
CA ILE A 29 6.72 -4.17 -6.86
C ILE A 29 7.54 -3.35 -7.84
N VAL A 30 8.00 -2.18 -7.41
CA VAL A 30 8.93 -1.36 -8.20
C VAL A 30 10.28 -1.36 -7.52
N THR A 31 11.29 -1.82 -8.26
CA THR A 31 12.68 -1.87 -7.79
C THR A 31 13.54 -0.94 -8.63
N VAL A 32 14.17 0.03 -7.97
CA VAL A 32 15.07 1.01 -8.59
C VAL A 32 16.49 0.68 -8.17
N ARG A 33 17.37 0.45 -9.15
CA ARG A 33 18.82 0.30 -8.96
C ARG A 33 19.52 1.56 -9.43
N LEU A 34 20.13 2.27 -8.49
CA LEU A 34 20.93 3.48 -8.74
C LEU A 34 22.40 3.08 -8.83
N MET A 35 23.02 3.34 -9.97
CA MET A 35 24.45 3.15 -10.21
C MET A 35 25.13 4.52 -10.35
N GLN A 36 25.95 4.88 -9.37
CA GLN A 36 26.90 5.99 -9.46
C GLN A 36 28.28 5.42 -9.80
N ARG A 37 29.10 6.17 -10.55
CA ARG A 37 30.43 5.71 -11.00
C ARG A 37 31.37 5.33 -9.84
N ASP A 38 31.23 5.96 -8.67
CA ASP A 38 32.17 5.84 -7.56
C ASP A 38 31.55 5.35 -6.24
N THR A 39 30.27 4.97 -6.22
CA THR A 39 29.59 4.47 -5.01
C THR A 39 28.90 3.14 -5.24
N ARG A 40 28.76 2.37 -4.15
CA ARG A 40 28.04 1.10 -4.12
C ARG A 40 26.63 1.30 -4.67
N ALA A 41 26.23 0.42 -5.60
CA ALA A 41 24.89 0.45 -6.17
C ALA A 41 23.82 0.40 -5.06
N LYS A 42 22.92 1.37 -5.06
CA LYS A 42 21.81 1.44 -4.10
C LYS A 42 20.56 0.85 -4.75
N THR A 43 19.98 -0.17 -4.12
CA THR A 43 18.70 -0.74 -4.54
C THR A 43 17.62 -0.23 -3.61
N LEU A 44 16.54 0.30 -4.18
CA LEU A 44 15.31 0.67 -3.48
C LEU A 44 14.19 -0.21 -4.01
N SER A 45 13.33 -0.71 -3.13
CA SER A 45 12.18 -1.54 -3.51
C SER A 45 10.94 -1.04 -2.77
N THR A 46 9.85 -0.83 -3.50
CA THR A 46 8.59 -0.29 -2.97
C THR A 46 7.41 -1.11 -3.47
N PHE A 47 6.39 -1.25 -2.63
CA PHE A 47 5.10 -1.81 -2.98
C PHE A 47 4.16 -0.68 -3.38
N ILE A 48 3.65 -0.71 -4.61
CA ILE A 48 2.78 0.31 -5.17
C ILE A 48 1.37 -0.23 -5.31
N LYS A 49 0.38 0.49 -4.79
CA LYS A 49 -1.05 0.26 -5.02
C LYS A 49 -1.60 1.36 -5.93
N VAL A 50 -2.27 0.98 -7.02
CA VAL A 50 -2.95 1.91 -7.94
C VAL A 50 -4.42 1.52 -8.10
N LEU A 51 -5.23 2.41 -8.67
CA LEU A 51 -6.60 2.06 -9.03
C LEU A 51 -6.65 0.94 -10.08
N PRO A 52 -7.71 0.14 -10.11
CA PRO A 52 -7.88 -0.88 -11.14
C PRO A 52 -7.80 -0.29 -12.54
N SER A 53 -7.05 -0.97 -13.41
CA SER A 53 -6.95 -0.62 -14.83
C SER A 53 -8.31 -0.73 -15.53
N ASN A 54 -9.16 -1.65 -15.07
CA ASN A 54 -10.53 -1.81 -15.56
C ASN A 54 -11.42 -0.63 -15.11
N PHE A 55 -12.02 0.06 -16.09
CA PHE A 55 -12.86 1.24 -15.88
C PHE A 55 -14.07 0.99 -14.97
N LEU A 56 -14.83 -0.10 -15.17
CA LEU A 56 -16.03 -0.39 -14.37
C LEU A 56 -15.68 -0.62 -12.90
N PHE A 57 -14.59 -1.34 -12.64
CA PHE A 57 -14.11 -1.51 -11.26
C PHE A 57 -13.61 -0.20 -10.65
N ARG A 58 -13.02 0.69 -11.46
CA ARG A 58 -12.53 1.99 -11.01
C ARG A 58 -13.67 2.92 -10.60
N GLU A 59 -14.76 3.00 -11.36
CA GLU A 59 -15.96 3.73 -10.93
C GLU A 59 -16.48 3.22 -9.60
N PHE A 60 -16.64 1.90 -9.44
CA PHE A 60 -17.10 1.30 -8.19
C PHE A 60 -16.19 1.63 -6.99
N VAL A 61 -14.87 1.57 -7.18
CA VAL A 61 -13.88 1.93 -6.14
C VAL A 61 -13.92 3.42 -5.81
N ASN A 62 -14.23 4.28 -6.80
CA ASN A 62 -14.38 5.71 -6.58
C ASN A 62 -15.65 6.04 -5.78
N GLU A 63 -16.80 5.53 -6.20
CA GLU A 63 -18.08 5.73 -5.52
C GLU A 63 -18.04 5.27 -4.06
N SER A 64 -17.44 4.10 -3.82
CA SER A 64 -17.29 3.55 -2.48
C SER A 64 -16.24 4.28 -1.62
N ARG A 65 -15.48 5.22 -2.20
CA ARG A 65 -14.41 6.00 -1.56
C ARG A 65 -13.34 5.12 -0.87
N VAL A 66 -13.21 3.87 -1.30
CA VAL A 66 -12.32 2.88 -0.66
C VAL A 66 -10.87 3.36 -0.67
N HIS A 67 -10.44 3.98 -1.78
CA HIS A 67 -9.09 4.48 -1.91
C HIS A 67 -8.78 5.65 -0.96
N LYS A 68 -9.71 6.60 -0.80
CA LYS A 68 -9.57 7.73 0.14
C LYS A 68 -9.50 7.24 1.59
N ARG A 69 -10.32 6.24 1.93
CA ARG A 69 -10.31 5.62 3.27
C ARG A 69 -8.98 4.94 3.55
N GLU A 70 -8.47 4.15 2.61
CA GLU A 70 -7.19 3.47 2.76
C GLU A 70 -6.03 4.46 2.93
N ILE A 71 -5.96 5.50 2.08
CA ILE A 71 -4.94 6.55 2.20
C ILE A 71 -5.02 7.24 3.57
N ASN A 72 -6.23 7.55 4.04
CA ASN A 72 -6.45 8.13 5.37
C ASN A 72 -6.01 7.18 6.50
N MET A 73 -6.21 5.87 6.35
CA MET A 73 -5.74 4.88 7.34
C MET A 73 -4.21 4.91 7.47
N TYR A 74 -3.48 4.94 6.34
CA TYR A 74 -2.01 5.02 6.38
C TYR A 74 -1.49 6.35 6.96
N HIS A 75 -2.06 7.49 6.56
CA HIS A 75 -1.58 8.80 7.04
C HIS A 75 -1.92 9.08 8.51
N ASN A 76 -3.10 8.66 8.96
CA ASN A 76 -3.64 9.08 10.24
C ASN A 76 -3.77 7.91 11.22
N PHE A 77 -4.49 6.86 10.84
CA PHE A 77 -4.82 5.80 11.80
C PHE A 77 -3.61 4.99 12.25
N PHE A 78 -2.81 4.46 11.32
CA PHE A 78 -1.64 3.65 11.68
C PHE A 78 -0.55 4.48 12.35
N ARG A 79 -0.41 5.75 11.96
CA ARG A 79 0.48 6.70 12.64
C ARG A 79 0.06 6.91 14.10
N LEU A 80 -1.21 7.20 14.35
CA LEU A 80 -1.75 7.37 15.70
C LEU A 80 -1.63 6.09 16.53
N LEU A 81 -1.86 4.92 15.93
CA LEU A 81 -1.66 3.65 16.62
C LEU A 81 -0.21 3.51 17.11
N ARG A 82 0.77 3.82 16.25
CA ARG A 82 2.21 3.83 16.59
C ARG A 82 2.54 4.76 17.75
N GLU A 83 1.95 5.95 17.76
CA GLU A 83 2.14 6.93 18.84
C GLU A 83 1.50 6.47 20.17
N ILE A 84 0.35 5.79 20.13
CA ILE A 84 -0.38 5.38 21.35
C ILE A 84 0.23 4.12 21.99
N HIS A 85 0.82 3.24 21.19
CA HIS A 85 1.36 1.96 21.63
C HIS A 85 2.90 1.93 21.58
N GLU A 86 3.60 3.03 21.93
CA GLU A 86 5.07 3.02 22.00
C GLU A 86 5.62 1.87 22.87
N ASP A 87 4.90 1.47 23.92
CA ASP A 87 5.28 0.41 24.85
C ASP A 87 4.83 -1.01 24.45
N HIS A 88 4.03 -1.16 23.38
CA HIS A 88 3.47 -2.46 22.98
C HIS A 88 3.66 -2.71 21.49
N PRO A 89 4.16 -3.89 21.07
CA PRO A 89 4.35 -4.19 19.66
C PRO A 89 2.99 -4.18 18.93
N ILE A 90 2.81 -3.20 18.05
CA ILE A 90 1.70 -3.10 17.12
C ILE A 90 1.94 -4.11 15.98
N PRO A 91 0.87 -4.62 15.34
CA PRO A 91 1.00 -5.31 14.06
C PRO A 91 1.93 -4.57 13.11
N ASP A 92 2.81 -5.31 12.44
CA ASP A 92 3.76 -4.74 11.50
C ASP A 92 3.01 -4.16 10.29
N VAL A 93 2.94 -2.83 10.25
CA VAL A 93 2.29 -2.09 9.17
C VAL A 93 3.39 -1.50 8.30
N PRO A 94 3.39 -1.76 6.97
CA PRO A 94 4.39 -1.21 6.07
C PRO A 94 4.42 0.32 6.12
N ASP A 95 5.62 0.89 6.13
CA ASP A 95 5.79 2.33 6.10
C ASP A 95 5.20 2.96 4.83
N LEU A 96 4.59 4.14 4.99
CA LEU A 96 4.07 4.94 3.89
C LEU A 96 5.15 5.88 3.36
N TYR A 97 5.57 5.69 2.10
CA TYR A 97 6.56 6.57 1.47
C TYR A 97 5.92 7.73 0.72
N TYR A 98 4.81 7.49 0.02
CA TYR A 98 4.17 8.52 -0.79
C TYR A 98 2.72 8.16 -1.15
N THR A 99 1.88 9.19 -1.34
CA THR A 99 0.55 9.05 -1.93
C THR A 99 0.28 10.15 -2.93
N HIS A 100 -0.34 9.80 -4.05
CA HIS A 100 -0.92 10.75 -4.98
C HIS A 100 -2.42 10.45 -5.14
N ILE A 101 -3.24 11.50 -5.14
CA ILE A 101 -4.66 11.42 -5.48
C ILE A 101 -4.86 12.31 -6.69
N GLU A 102 -5.41 11.72 -7.75
CA GLU A 102 -5.87 12.43 -8.92
C GLU A 102 -7.39 12.56 -8.83
N ASP A 103 -7.90 13.78 -8.90
CA ASP A 103 -9.34 14.00 -8.95
C ASP A 103 -9.90 13.46 -10.27
N ILE A 104 -11.09 12.85 -10.21
CA ILE A 104 -11.79 12.34 -11.39
C ILE A 104 -12.67 13.46 -11.94
N VAL A 105 -12.30 13.98 -13.10
CA VAL A 105 -13.00 15.03 -13.81
C VAL A 105 -13.54 14.43 -15.13
N PRO A 106 -14.87 14.34 -15.30
CA PRO A 106 -15.46 13.74 -16.50
C PRO A 106 -14.92 14.36 -17.79
N GLY A 107 -14.30 13.55 -18.65
CA GLY A 107 -13.72 13.98 -19.93
C GLY A 107 -12.27 14.49 -19.86
N GLU A 108 -11.68 14.62 -18.67
CA GLU A 108 -10.30 15.09 -18.49
C GLU A 108 -9.41 14.05 -17.80
N THR A 109 -9.84 13.55 -16.66
CA THR A 109 -9.07 12.61 -15.82
C THR A 109 -9.96 11.48 -15.34
N ASP A 110 -9.40 10.27 -15.26
CA ASP A 110 -10.11 9.07 -14.84
C ASP A 110 -9.57 8.46 -13.54
N GLY A 111 -8.67 9.19 -12.87
CA GLY A 111 -8.12 8.86 -11.56
C GLY A 111 -6.97 7.85 -11.60
N LEU A 112 -6.52 7.40 -12.79
CA LEU A 112 -5.42 6.45 -12.95
C LEU A 112 -4.10 6.93 -12.34
N GLY A 113 -3.91 8.25 -12.16
CA GLY A 113 -2.77 8.80 -11.44
C GLY A 113 -2.76 8.47 -9.95
N THR A 114 -3.90 8.10 -9.36
CA THR A 114 -4.00 7.81 -7.92
C THR A 114 -3.16 6.60 -7.53
N CYS A 115 -2.17 6.82 -6.66
CA CYS A 115 -1.26 5.79 -6.21
C CYS A 115 -0.87 5.92 -4.73
N THR A 116 -0.42 4.80 -4.14
CA THR A 116 0.10 4.71 -2.79
C THR A 116 1.36 3.86 -2.82
N LEU A 117 2.48 4.43 -2.41
CA LEU A 117 3.80 3.80 -2.34
C LEU A 117 4.10 3.47 -0.88
N LEU A 118 4.32 2.18 -0.64
CA LEU A 118 4.61 1.61 0.66
C LEU A 118 6.00 0.97 0.65
N GLU A 119 6.54 0.76 1.84
CA GLU A 119 7.56 -0.25 2.06
C GLU A 119 7.19 -1.58 1.39
N ASN A 120 8.19 -2.32 0.94
CA ASN A 120 7.98 -3.62 0.31
C ASN A 120 8.05 -4.75 1.37
N PRO A 121 6.92 -5.22 1.92
CA PRO A 121 6.93 -6.28 2.92
C PRO A 121 7.41 -7.63 2.35
N LYS A 122 7.33 -7.84 1.02
CA LYS A 122 7.89 -9.06 0.41
C LYS A 122 9.42 -9.13 0.54
N ALA A 123 10.10 -8.00 0.70
CA ALA A 123 11.54 -7.98 0.95
C ALA A 123 11.90 -8.64 2.30
N GLU A 124 10.95 -8.70 3.23
CA GLU A 124 11.10 -9.28 4.56
C GLU A 124 10.47 -10.68 4.68
N GLY A 125 9.98 -11.23 3.57
CA GLY A 125 9.39 -12.57 3.52
C GLY A 125 7.88 -12.63 3.79
N TYR A 126 7.21 -11.49 3.94
CA TYR A 126 5.74 -11.46 4.05
C TYR A 126 5.07 -11.98 2.76
N LEU A 127 3.99 -12.74 2.95
CA LEU A 127 3.17 -13.33 1.89
C LEU A 127 1.74 -12.78 1.94
N MET A 128 1.04 -12.83 0.81
CA MET A 128 -0.40 -12.58 0.80
C MET A 128 -1.11 -13.70 1.55
N ALA A 129 -2.15 -13.36 2.32
CA ALA A 129 -2.96 -14.34 3.01
C ALA A 129 -3.71 -15.24 2.01
N ASP A 130 -3.78 -16.54 2.30
CA ASP A 130 -4.60 -17.47 1.53
C ASP A 130 -6.09 -17.20 1.82
N LYS A 131 -6.83 -16.79 0.79
CA LYS A 131 -8.25 -16.47 0.90
C LYS A 131 -9.14 -17.70 1.09
N LEU A 132 -8.64 -18.90 0.75
CA LEU A 132 -9.37 -20.15 0.87
C LEU A 132 -9.30 -20.72 2.30
N GLU A 133 -8.17 -20.51 2.98
CA GLU A 133 -8.04 -20.88 4.40
C GLU A 133 -8.88 -19.96 5.30
N GLY A 134 -9.21 -18.75 4.81
CA GLY A 134 -9.99 -17.77 5.55
C GLY A 134 -9.17 -17.13 6.68
N ALA A 135 -9.84 -16.32 7.49
CA ALA A 135 -9.18 -15.72 8.65
C ALA A 135 -9.15 -16.73 9.81
N ASP A 136 -8.01 -16.82 10.50
CA ASP A 136 -7.86 -17.70 11.66
C ASP A 136 -8.92 -17.40 12.72
N TYR A 137 -9.63 -18.44 13.16
CA TYR A 137 -10.72 -18.32 14.13
C TYR A 137 -10.27 -17.62 15.39
N ARG A 138 -9.06 -17.87 15.89
CA ARG A 138 -8.58 -17.23 17.13
C ARG A 138 -8.40 -15.73 16.93
N HIS A 139 -7.78 -15.30 15.83
CA HIS A 139 -7.66 -13.88 15.49
C HIS A 139 -9.03 -13.21 15.27
N CYS A 140 -9.96 -13.87 14.57
CA CYS A 140 -11.33 -13.36 14.40
C CYS A 140 -12.08 -13.25 15.73
N HIS A 141 -11.95 -14.25 16.61
CA HIS A 141 -12.61 -14.28 17.90
C HIS A 141 -12.10 -13.17 18.82
N VAL A 142 -10.78 -12.93 18.84
CA VAL A 142 -10.17 -11.81 19.56
C VAL A 142 -10.65 -10.48 19.00
N ALA A 143 -10.65 -10.30 17.67
CA ALA A 143 -11.14 -9.07 17.05
C ALA A 143 -12.63 -8.79 17.37
N LEU A 144 -13.47 -9.83 17.39
CA LEU A 144 -14.90 -9.69 17.71
C LEU A 144 -15.15 -9.41 19.20
N LEU A 145 -14.31 -9.93 20.10
CA LEU A 145 -14.47 -9.73 21.54
C LEU A 145 -13.83 -8.43 22.05
N HIS A 146 -12.77 -7.95 21.40
CA HIS A 146 -11.98 -6.81 21.88
C HIS A 146 -12.07 -5.54 21.01
N TRP A 147 -12.82 -5.57 19.90
CA TRP A 147 -13.27 -4.32 19.27
C TRP A 147 -14.18 -3.58 20.25
N PRO A 148 -14.04 -2.26 20.47
CA PRO A 148 -14.78 -1.56 21.50
C PRO A 148 -16.27 -1.77 21.27
N ILE A 149 -16.83 -2.55 22.19
CA ILE A 149 -18.22 -2.88 22.29
C ILE A 149 -18.92 -1.56 22.62
N ILE A 150 -19.44 -0.85 21.60
CA ILE A 150 -20.62 0.00 21.78
C ILE A 150 -21.79 -0.98 21.97
N THR A 151 -21.86 -1.56 23.16
CA THR A 151 -23.11 -2.16 23.65
C THR A 151 -23.95 -1.00 24.15
N PRO A 152 -25.21 -0.86 23.72
CA PRO A 152 -26.12 0.03 24.42
C PRO A 152 -26.23 -0.48 25.86
N LEU A 153 -26.04 0.42 26.83
CA LEU A 153 -26.48 0.17 28.19
C LEU A 153 -28.02 0.16 28.17
N ARG A 154 -28.57 -1.06 28.20
CA ARG A 154 -29.96 -1.46 28.49
C ARG A 154 -31.08 -0.76 27.73
#